data_AF-A0A6V7TRL2-F1
#
_entry.id   AF-A0A6V7TRL2-F1
#
_cell.length_a   1.000
_cell.length_b   1.000
_cell.length_c   1.000
_cell.angle_alpha   90.00
_cell.angle_beta   90.00
_cell.angle_gamma   90.00
#
_symmetry.space_group_name_H-M   'P 1'
#
loop_
_entity.id
_entity.type
_entity.pdbx_description
1 polymer ?
#
loop_
_entity_poly.entity_id
_entity_poly.type
_entity_poly.pdbx_seq_one_letter_code
_entity_poly.pdbx_strand_id
1 'polypeptide(L)'
;MYCAVSYFKPNSVMGEDGFSIEEAYRAVSKNGPIETFKRDLNKVGTGKYWMYTEEYFYPRQFYIIKIGPKFGNDTQVDEIDIQYIVVTDASKLSLTVYAREAMLFFKKYNKEVMDFLRGFGGKLFWNSPKPIYQGNDCDWPSEREVFARRVLKNYEHNKKEAARATTNITQTPSEAFAEIMKNPQQAIQQLMQQNFNCSGDSLK
;
A
#
# COMPACT_ATOMS: atom_id res chain seq x y z
N MET A 1 -2.88 12.87 -5.04
CA MET A 1 -2.00 11.95 -5.78
C MET A 1 -1.77 12.53 -7.17
N TYR A 2 -0.51 12.57 -7.58
CA TYR A 2 -0.06 13.04 -8.88
C TYR A 2 0.95 12.04 -9.45
N CYS A 3 0.91 11.81 -10.76
CA CYS A 3 1.88 10.99 -11.50
C CYS A 3 2.06 9.59 -10.87
N ALA A 4 0.94 8.94 -10.53
CA ALA A 4 0.97 7.64 -9.89
C ALA A 4 1.33 6.54 -10.91
N VAL A 5 2.20 5.62 -10.53
CA VAL A 5 2.55 4.44 -11.33
C VAL A 5 2.55 3.20 -10.44
N SER A 6 2.20 2.06 -11.02
CA SER A 6 2.09 0.78 -10.32
C SER A 6 2.68 -0.33 -11.18
N TYR A 7 3.69 -1.01 -10.67
CA TYR A 7 4.37 -2.12 -11.31
C TYR A 7 3.91 -3.43 -10.70
N PHE A 8 3.39 -4.33 -11.53
CA PHE A 8 2.89 -5.64 -11.14
C PHE A 8 3.98 -6.68 -11.41
N LYS A 9 4.33 -7.48 -10.39
CA LYS A 9 5.34 -8.52 -10.52
C LYS A 9 4.85 -9.84 -9.93
N PRO A 10 5.07 -10.98 -10.58
CA PRO A 10 4.78 -12.27 -9.97
C PRO A 10 5.57 -12.43 -8.67
N ASN A 11 4.95 -12.99 -7.64
CA ASN A 11 5.58 -13.21 -6.34
C ASN A 11 5.23 -14.61 -5.83
N SER A 12 6.18 -15.52 -5.96
CA SER A 12 6.04 -16.92 -5.52
C SER A 12 5.89 -17.08 -4.01
N VAL A 13 6.31 -16.09 -3.21
CA VAL A 13 6.13 -16.10 -1.74
C VAL A 13 4.65 -16.01 -1.37
N MET A 14 3.83 -15.38 -2.22
CA MET A 14 2.40 -15.17 -1.98
C MET A 14 1.53 -16.33 -2.47
N GLY A 15 2.13 -17.47 -2.83
CA GLY A 15 1.44 -18.65 -3.35
C GLY A 15 1.31 -18.67 -4.87
N GLU A 16 0.59 -19.67 -5.37
CA GLU A 16 0.30 -19.83 -6.80
C GLU A 16 -0.53 -18.64 -7.31
N ASP A 17 -0.10 -18.04 -8.43
CA ASP A 17 -0.66 -16.80 -8.99
C ASP A 17 -0.66 -15.59 -8.03
N GLY A 18 0.17 -15.63 -6.99
CA GLY A 18 0.46 -14.49 -6.14
C GLY A 18 1.29 -13.44 -6.86
N PHE A 19 1.06 -12.16 -6.56
CA PHE A 19 1.82 -11.06 -7.16
C PHE A 19 2.03 -9.90 -6.19
N SER A 20 3.05 -9.11 -6.44
CA SER A 20 3.33 -7.87 -5.74
C SER A 20 3.02 -6.67 -6.63
N ILE A 21 2.54 -5.60 -6.02
CA ILE A 21 2.40 -4.29 -6.66
C ILE A 21 3.38 -3.34 -5.98
N GLU A 22 4.30 -2.78 -6.75
CA GLU A 22 5.16 -1.68 -6.32
C GLU A 22 4.62 -0.38 -6.91
N GLU A 23 4.16 0.51 -6.05
CA GLU A 23 3.55 1.78 -6.42
C GLU A 23 4.48 2.94 -6.10
N ALA A 24 4.46 3.96 -6.96
CA ALA A 24 5.10 5.23 -6.71
C ALA A 24 4.15 6.38 -7.08
N TYR A 25 4.04 7.38 -6.23
CA TYR A 25 3.23 8.57 -6.50
C TYR A 25 3.73 9.79 -5.75
N ARG A 26 3.26 10.97 -6.15
CA ARG A 26 3.53 12.23 -5.44
C ARG A 26 2.27 12.67 -4.69
N ALA A 27 2.40 12.89 -3.38
CA ALA A 27 1.26 13.16 -2.50
C ALA A 27 0.78 14.62 -2.60
N VAL A 28 1.72 15.56 -2.48
CA VAL A 28 1.45 16.99 -2.27
C VAL A 28 1.31 17.77 -3.58
N SER A 29 2.25 17.60 -4.50
CA SER A 29 2.29 18.36 -5.76
C SER A 29 2.94 17.55 -6.88
N LYS A 30 2.81 18.02 -8.12
CA LYS A 30 3.41 17.38 -9.31
C LYS A 30 4.93 17.24 -9.24
N ASN A 31 5.60 18.18 -8.56
CA ASN A 31 7.06 18.20 -8.39
C ASN A 31 7.48 17.82 -6.96
N GLY A 32 6.53 17.35 -6.14
CA GLY A 32 6.79 16.96 -4.77
C GLY A 32 7.64 15.69 -4.66
N PRO A 33 8.05 15.30 -3.45
CA PRO A 33 8.77 14.06 -3.23
C PRO A 33 7.94 12.85 -3.68
N ILE A 34 8.64 11.83 -4.19
CA ILE A 34 8.05 10.56 -4.59
C ILE A 34 7.92 9.68 -3.35
N GLU A 35 6.69 9.29 -3.05
CA GLU A 35 6.38 8.24 -2.08
C GLU A 35 6.34 6.89 -2.82
N THR A 36 6.81 5.84 -2.15
CA THR A 36 6.83 4.48 -2.69
C THR A 36 6.18 3.51 -1.71
N PHE A 37 5.44 2.55 -2.23
CA PHE A 37 4.70 1.56 -1.46
C PHE A 37 4.81 0.19 -2.11
N LYS A 38 4.86 -0.86 -1.30
CA LYS A 38 4.67 -2.23 -1.78
C LYS A 38 3.41 -2.83 -1.18
N ARG A 39 2.69 -3.56 -2.02
CA ARG A 39 1.58 -4.41 -1.63
C ARG A 39 1.82 -5.81 -2.14
N ASP A 40 1.61 -6.79 -1.29
CA ASP A 40 1.76 -8.21 -1.62
C ASP A 40 0.37 -8.85 -1.67
N LEU A 41 0.05 -9.56 -2.74
CA LEU A 41 -1.27 -10.11 -2.99
C LEU A 41 -1.23 -11.63 -3.07
N ASN A 42 -1.98 -12.26 -2.17
CA ASN A 42 -2.22 -13.70 -2.15
C ASN A 42 -3.59 -14.00 -2.77
N LYS A 43 -3.64 -14.92 -3.73
CA LYS A 43 -4.88 -15.31 -4.42
C LYS A 43 -5.76 -16.18 -3.52
N VAL A 44 -7.03 -15.82 -3.43
CA VAL A 44 -8.05 -16.55 -2.63
C VAL A 44 -9.10 -17.18 -3.54
N GLY A 45 -9.34 -16.58 -4.70
CA GLY A 45 -10.29 -17.08 -5.69
C GLY A 45 -10.22 -16.25 -6.96
N THR A 46 -11.08 -16.56 -7.92
CA THR A 46 -11.11 -15.85 -9.21
C THR A 46 -11.32 -14.35 -9.01
N GLY A 47 -10.31 -13.56 -9.36
CA GLY A 47 -10.30 -12.10 -9.19
C GLY A 47 -10.27 -11.62 -7.73
N LYS A 48 -10.05 -12.49 -6.74
CA LYS A 48 -10.08 -12.15 -5.31
C LYS A 48 -8.74 -12.42 -4.65
N TYR A 49 -8.21 -11.41 -3.97
CA TYR A 49 -6.90 -11.44 -3.33
C TYR A 49 -6.95 -10.89 -1.90
N TRP A 50 -6.11 -11.44 -1.03
CA TRP A 50 -5.70 -10.79 0.21
C TRP A 50 -4.48 -9.92 -0.06
N MET A 51 -4.57 -8.66 0.29
CA MET A 51 -3.55 -7.64 0.08
C MET A 51 -2.90 -7.27 1.41
N TYR A 52 -1.60 -7.53 1.49
CA TYR A 52 -0.73 -7.22 2.62
C TYR A 52 0.05 -5.95 2.28
N THR A 53 0.18 -5.05 3.25
CA THR A 53 0.88 -3.77 3.08
C THR A 53 1.89 -3.60 4.20
N GLU A 54 2.95 -2.83 3.96
CA GLU A 54 3.97 -2.59 5.00
C GLU A 54 3.47 -1.77 6.19
N GLU A 55 2.45 -0.93 5.99
CA GLU A 55 1.97 0.02 7.01
C GLU A 55 0.90 -0.58 7.94
N TYR A 56 0.12 -1.55 7.47
CA TYR A 56 -0.99 -2.13 8.21
C TYR A 56 -0.77 -3.61 8.47
N PHE A 57 -1.00 -4.00 9.72
CA PHE A 57 -0.88 -5.40 10.15
C PHE A 57 -1.97 -6.31 9.57
N TYR A 58 -3.19 -5.79 9.38
CA TYR A 58 -4.32 -6.59 8.90
C TYR A 58 -4.41 -6.57 7.37
N PRO A 59 -4.51 -7.75 6.71
CA PRO A 59 -4.66 -7.81 5.27
C PRO A 59 -6.00 -7.22 4.85
N ARG A 60 -5.98 -6.48 3.75
CA ARG A 60 -7.19 -5.92 3.12
C ARG A 60 -7.63 -6.79 1.95
N GLN A 61 -8.90 -6.72 1.60
CA GLN A 61 -9.41 -7.45 0.43
C GLN A 61 -9.18 -6.61 -0.83
N PHE A 62 -8.67 -7.26 -1.88
CA PHE A 62 -8.41 -6.67 -3.19
C PHE A 62 -9.12 -7.49 -4.26
N TYR A 63 -10.15 -6.91 -4.86
CA TYR A 63 -11.04 -7.58 -5.80
C TYR A 63 -10.94 -6.94 -7.18
N ILE A 64 -10.54 -7.71 -8.18
CA ILE A 64 -10.58 -7.32 -9.59
C ILE A 64 -12.00 -7.60 -10.11
N ILE A 65 -12.74 -6.55 -10.40
CA ILE A 65 -14.17 -6.63 -10.76
C ILE A 65 -14.45 -6.43 -12.24
N LYS A 66 -13.51 -5.82 -12.98
CA LYS A 66 -13.61 -5.65 -14.43
C LYS A 66 -12.21 -5.61 -15.03
N ILE A 67 -12.07 -6.24 -16.19
CA ILE A 67 -10.86 -6.24 -17.03
C ILE A 67 -11.33 -5.84 -18.42
N GLY A 68 -10.59 -4.97 -19.11
CA GLY A 68 -10.96 -4.52 -20.45
C GLY A 68 -9.77 -4.38 -21.40
N PRO A 69 -10.02 -4.22 -22.71
CA PRO A 69 -11.32 -3.91 -23.31
C PRO A 69 -12.11 -5.13 -23.81
N LYS A 70 -11.51 -6.33 -23.90
CA LYS A 70 -12.17 -7.56 -24.38
C LYS A 70 -11.93 -8.72 -23.42
N PHE A 71 -12.75 -8.80 -22.38
CA PHE A 71 -12.74 -9.95 -21.46
C PHE A 71 -14.14 -10.58 -21.47
N GLY A 72 -14.37 -11.50 -22.40
CA GLY A 72 -15.54 -12.36 -22.46
C GLY A 72 -15.16 -13.83 -22.22
N ASN A 73 -16.16 -14.69 -21.99
CA ASN A 73 -15.94 -16.12 -21.76
C ASN A 73 -15.25 -16.85 -22.94
N ASP A 74 -15.32 -16.29 -24.15
CA ASP A 74 -14.80 -16.90 -25.39
C ASP A 74 -13.44 -16.33 -25.84
N THR A 75 -12.79 -15.51 -25.01
CA THR A 75 -11.50 -14.87 -25.39
C THR A 75 -10.34 -15.82 -25.06
N GLN A 76 -9.61 -16.28 -26.09
CA GLN A 76 -8.39 -17.07 -25.89
C GLN A 76 -7.34 -16.25 -25.13
N VAL A 77 -6.67 -16.87 -24.16
CA VAL A 77 -5.72 -16.24 -23.22
C VAL A 77 -4.56 -15.52 -23.93
N ASP A 78 -4.20 -15.97 -25.13
CA ASP A 78 -3.03 -15.51 -25.88
C ASP A 78 -3.27 -14.21 -26.68
N GLU A 79 -4.51 -13.76 -26.84
CA GLU A 79 -4.86 -12.51 -27.55
C GLU A 79 -5.34 -11.38 -26.61
N ILE A 80 -5.26 -11.58 -25.30
CA ILE A 80 -5.84 -10.65 -24.33
C ILE A 80 -4.91 -9.45 -24.10
N ASP A 81 -5.12 -8.40 -24.89
CA ASP A 81 -4.52 -7.09 -24.64
C ASP A 81 -5.25 -6.37 -23.50
N ILE A 82 -4.87 -6.68 -22.25
CA ILE A 82 -5.43 -6.04 -21.06
C ILE A 82 -4.95 -4.60 -20.99
N GLN A 83 -5.84 -3.65 -21.22
CA GLN A 83 -5.52 -2.22 -21.21
C GLN A 83 -5.82 -1.55 -19.87
N TYR A 84 -6.81 -2.07 -19.14
CA TYR A 84 -7.16 -1.56 -17.82
C TYR A 84 -7.81 -2.64 -16.95
N ILE A 85 -7.71 -2.45 -15.64
CA ILE A 85 -8.42 -3.23 -14.64
C ILE A 85 -9.12 -2.28 -13.66
N VAL A 86 -10.30 -2.69 -13.20
CA VAL A 86 -11.04 -2.01 -12.14
C VAL A 86 -10.99 -2.88 -10.90
N VAL A 87 -10.55 -2.27 -9.81
CA VAL A 87 -10.31 -2.93 -8.53
C VAL A 87 -11.18 -2.29 -7.46
N THR A 88 -11.66 -3.11 -6.53
CA THR A 88 -12.39 -2.66 -5.36
C THR A 88 -12.02 -3.41 -4.09
N ASP A 89 -12.51 -2.93 -2.95
CA ASP A 89 -12.39 -3.59 -1.65
C ASP A 89 -13.64 -4.42 -1.31
N ALA A 90 -13.58 -5.10 -0.15
CA ALA A 90 -14.67 -5.88 0.45
C ALA A 90 -16.03 -5.17 0.40
N SER A 91 -16.00 -3.91 0.83
CA SER A 91 -17.15 -3.06 1.06
C SER A 91 -17.64 -2.34 -0.20
N LYS A 92 -16.91 -2.46 -1.31
CA LYS A 92 -17.13 -1.71 -2.55
C LYS A 92 -17.09 -0.18 -2.37
N LEU A 93 -16.39 0.29 -1.34
CA LEU A 93 -16.30 1.72 -1.00
C LEU A 93 -15.07 2.36 -1.64
N SER A 94 -13.99 1.60 -1.77
CA SER A 94 -12.80 2.02 -2.50
C SER A 94 -12.83 1.46 -3.91
N LEU A 95 -12.73 2.32 -4.92
CA LEU A 95 -12.66 1.95 -6.33
C LEU A 95 -11.41 2.57 -6.94
N THR A 96 -10.56 1.72 -7.52
CA THR A 96 -9.32 2.14 -8.18
C THR A 96 -9.28 1.56 -9.58
N VAL A 97 -8.92 2.39 -10.55
CA VAL A 97 -8.71 1.96 -11.93
C VAL A 97 -7.23 2.02 -12.25
N TYR A 98 -6.66 0.89 -12.65
CA TYR A 98 -5.31 0.82 -13.18
C TYR A 98 -5.38 0.71 -14.70
N ALA A 99 -4.60 1.51 -15.39
CA ALA A 99 -4.52 1.51 -16.86
C ALA A 99 -3.06 1.39 -17.28
N ARG A 100 -2.79 0.66 -18.38
CA ARG A 100 -1.43 0.55 -18.95
C ARG A 100 -0.90 1.91 -19.40
N GLU A 101 -1.73 2.66 -20.12
CA GLU A 101 -1.39 3.98 -20.63
C GLU A 101 -2.52 4.97 -20.29
N ALA A 102 -2.20 6.02 -19.53
CA ALA A 102 -3.18 6.98 -19.05
C ALA A 102 -3.85 7.76 -20.19
N MET A 103 -3.07 8.26 -21.16
CA MET A 103 -3.58 9.07 -22.26
C MET A 103 -4.52 8.28 -23.18
N LEU A 104 -4.14 7.05 -23.52
CA LEU A 104 -4.98 6.14 -24.28
C LEU A 104 -6.28 5.81 -23.54
N PHE A 105 -6.18 5.56 -22.22
CA PHE A 105 -7.33 5.28 -21.37
C PHE A 105 -8.34 6.43 -21.37
N PHE A 106 -7.89 7.66 -21.13
CA PHE A 106 -8.77 8.82 -21.11
C PHE A 106 -9.45 9.08 -22.46
N LYS A 107 -8.76 8.74 -23.56
CA LYS A 107 -9.29 8.90 -24.93
C LYS A 107 -10.30 7.82 -25.32
N LYS A 108 -10.06 6.55 -24.98
CA LYS A 108 -10.85 5.41 -25.50
C LYS A 108 -11.77 4.76 -24.48
N TYR A 109 -11.32 4.57 -23.24
CA TYR A 109 -11.99 3.69 -22.27
C TYR A 109 -12.70 4.43 -21.13
N ASN A 110 -12.36 5.71 -20.91
CA ASN A 110 -12.89 6.49 -19.80
C ASN A 110 -14.42 6.53 -19.74
N LYS A 111 -15.10 6.70 -20.88
CA LYS A 111 -16.58 6.74 -20.90
C LYS A 111 -17.19 5.44 -20.40
N GLU A 112 -16.74 4.31 -20.94
CA GLU A 112 -17.22 2.97 -20.57
C GLU A 112 -16.97 2.68 -19.08
N VAL A 113 -15.77 3.00 -18.58
CA VAL A 113 -15.42 2.76 -17.18
C VAL A 113 -16.21 3.67 -16.25
N MET A 114 -16.39 4.94 -16.59
CA MET A 114 -17.21 5.86 -15.80
C MET A 114 -18.67 5.38 -15.74
N ASP A 115 -19.22 4.87 -16.85
CA ASP A 115 -20.57 4.30 -16.86
C ASP A 115 -20.68 3.04 -15.99
N PHE A 116 -19.66 2.17 -16.00
CA PHE A 116 -19.57 1.02 -15.10
C PHE A 116 -19.51 1.44 -13.62
N LEU A 117 -18.68 2.44 -13.28
CA LEU A 117 -18.50 2.92 -11.90
C LEU A 117 -19.76 3.61 -11.34
N ARG A 118 -20.64 4.16 -12.18
CA ARG A 118 -21.94 4.69 -11.74
C ARG A 118 -22.82 3.65 -11.04
N GLY A 119 -22.65 2.36 -11.38
CA GLY A 119 -23.35 1.24 -10.73
C GLY A 119 -22.94 1.02 -9.27
N PHE A 120 -21.81 1.58 -8.83
CA PHE A 120 -21.23 1.38 -7.49
C PHE A 120 -21.36 2.62 -6.58
N GLY A 121 -22.15 3.62 -6.97
CA GLY A 121 -22.47 4.79 -6.13
C GLY A 121 -22.05 6.15 -6.68
N GLY A 122 -21.39 6.20 -7.84
CA GLY A 122 -20.85 7.44 -8.45
C GLY A 122 -21.85 8.36 -9.17
N LYS A 123 -23.10 8.47 -8.70
CA LYS A 123 -24.13 9.32 -9.33
C LYS A 123 -24.14 10.77 -8.82
N LEU A 124 -23.63 11.00 -7.61
CA LEU A 124 -23.65 12.29 -6.93
C LEU A 124 -22.24 12.89 -6.91
N PHE A 125 -22.13 14.22 -7.03
CA PHE A 125 -20.83 14.90 -7.21
C PHE A 125 -19.83 14.65 -6.06
N TRP A 126 -20.32 14.34 -4.85
CA TRP A 126 -19.48 14.00 -3.69
C TRP A 126 -19.02 12.54 -3.65
N ASN A 127 -19.57 11.66 -4.50
CA ASN A 127 -19.19 10.25 -4.61
C ASN A 127 -18.72 9.89 -6.04
N SER A 128 -18.51 10.88 -6.89
CA SER A 128 -18.03 10.65 -8.26
C SER A 128 -16.56 10.24 -8.25
N PRO A 129 -16.16 9.28 -9.10
CA PRO A 129 -14.75 8.95 -9.30
C PRO A 129 -13.95 10.18 -9.69
N LYS A 130 -12.84 10.43 -9.00
CA LYS A 130 -11.95 11.56 -9.26
C LYS A 130 -10.72 11.09 -10.07
N PRO A 131 -10.42 11.69 -11.22
CA PRO A 131 -9.23 11.34 -11.98
C PRO A 131 -7.96 11.74 -11.21
N ILE A 132 -6.98 10.84 -11.21
CA ILE A 132 -5.63 11.13 -10.75
C ILE A 132 -4.88 11.83 -11.88
N TYR A 133 -4.12 12.87 -11.55
CA TYR A 133 -3.36 13.63 -12.55
C TYR A 133 -2.27 12.77 -13.19
N GLN A 134 -2.33 12.62 -14.52
CA GLN A 134 -1.38 11.87 -15.36
C GLN A 134 -1.11 12.68 -16.64
N GLY A 135 -0.25 13.70 -16.55
CA GLY A 135 0.11 14.55 -17.68
C GLY A 135 1.44 14.14 -18.32
N ASN A 136 1.75 14.71 -19.49
CA ASN A 136 3.04 14.51 -20.16
C ASN A 136 4.23 15.11 -19.38
N ASP A 137 3.94 15.97 -18.40
CA ASP A 137 4.88 16.54 -17.43
C ASP A 137 5.21 15.59 -16.27
N CYS A 138 4.58 14.41 -16.22
CA CYS A 138 4.88 13.40 -15.20
C CYS A 138 6.18 12.67 -15.53
N ASP A 139 7.17 12.83 -14.67
CA ASP A 139 8.36 11.99 -14.65
C ASP A 139 8.11 10.78 -13.73
N TRP A 140 7.82 9.63 -14.35
CA TRP A 140 7.54 8.38 -13.65
C TRP A 140 8.84 7.61 -13.39
N PRO A 141 9.12 7.26 -12.12
CA PRO A 141 10.32 6.50 -11.78
C PRO A 141 10.25 5.09 -12.38
N SER A 142 11.38 4.57 -12.85
CA SER A 142 11.45 3.20 -13.34
C SER A 142 11.21 2.17 -12.23
N GLU A 143 10.81 0.95 -12.59
CA GLU A 143 10.62 -0.15 -11.63
C GLU A 143 11.84 -0.36 -10.71
N ARG A 144 13.05 -0.34 -11.28
CA ARG A 144 14.31 -0.48 -10.51
C ARG A 144 14.53 0.69 -9.56
N GLU A 145 14.16 1.89 -9.98
CA GLU A 145 14.26 3.09 -9.16
C GLU A 145 13.27 3.06 -7.99
N VAL A 146 12.02 2.63 -8.23
CA VAL A 146 11.01 2.45 -7.17
C VAL A 146 11.52 1.45 -6.13
N PHE A 147 12.05 0.32 -6.57
CA PHE A 147 12.67 -0.67 -5.70
C PHE A 147 13.84 -0.08 -4.89
N ALA A 148 14.79 0.59 -5.56
CA ALA A 148 15.96 1.18 -4.91
C ALA A 148 15.58 2.25 -3.88
N ARG A 149 14.66 3.16 -4.23
CA ARG A 149 14.15 4.22 -3.32
C ARG A 149 13.51 3.60 -2.07
N ARG A 150 12.76 2.52 -2.22
CA ARG A 150 12.14 1.83 -1.10
C ARG A 150 13.17 1.14 -0.20
N VAL A 151 14.14 0.42 -0.78
CA VAL A 151 15.22 -0.21 0.00
C VAL A 151 16.00 0.84 0.80
N LEU A 152 16.32 1.97 0.18
CA LEU A 152 16.99 3.09 0.85
C LEU A 152 16.13 3.70 1.97
N LYS A 153 14.84 3.96 1.71
CA LYS A 153 13.88 4.47 2.71
C LYS A 153 13.82 3.54 3.93
N ASN A 154 13.73 2.23 3.71
CA ASN A 154 13.69 1.24 4.79
C ASN A 154 15.03 1.16 5.55
N TYR A 155 16.17 1.23 4.85
CA TYR A 155 17.49 1.27 5.47
C TYR A 155 17.67 2.51 6.35
N GLU A 156 17.32 3.70 5.84
CA GLU A 156 17.39 4.95 6.59
C GLU A 156 16.46 4.95 7.80
N HIS A 157 15.25 4.40 7.64
CA HIS A 157 14.30 4.26 8.73
C HIS A 157 14.88 3.36 9.84
N ASN A 158 15.36 2.17 9.49
CA ASN A 158 15.97 1.24 10.45
C ASN A 158 17.21 1.83 11.12
N LYS A 159 18.04 2.59 10.37
CA LYS A 159 19.21 3.28 10.94
C LYS A 159 18.78 4.37 11.94
N LYS A 160 17.73 5.13 11.63
CA LYS A 160 17.17 6.16 12.54
C LYS A 160 16.57 5.53 13.80
N GLU A 161 15.82 4.43 13.66
CA GLU A 161 15.27 3.69 14.79
C GLU A 161 16.37 3.05 15.65
N ALA A 162 17.42 2.48 15.04
CA ALA A 162 18.59 1.98 15.76
C ALA A 162 19.35 3.10 16.47
N ALA A 163 19.52 4.27 15.84
CA ALA A 163 20.13 5.44 16.47
C ALA A 163 19.29 5.93 17.66
N ARG A 164 17.96 6.01 17.52
CA ARG A 164 17.03 6.35 18.62
C ARG A 164 17.12 5.36 19.77
N ALA A 165 17.12 4.06 19.46
CA ALA A 165 17.31 3.00 20.46
C ALA A 165 18.67 3.15 21.17
N THR A 166 19.73 3.49 20.45
CA THR A 166 21.07 3.75 21.02
C THR A 166 21.09 5.03 21.87
N THR A 167 20.34 6.06 21.49
CA THR A 167 20.25 7.32 22.28
C THR A 167 19.52 7.10 23.61
N ASN A 168 18.57 6.16 23.65
CA ASN A 168 17.92 5.72 24.89
C ASN A 168 18.86 4.84 25.75
N ILE A 169 19.84 4.16 25.16
CA ILE A 169 20.85 3.34 25.85
C ILE A 169 22.05 4.19 26.32
N THR A 170 22.26 5.39 25.76
CA THR A 170 23.29 6.33 26.25
C THR A 170 22.93 7.04 27.55
N GLN A 171 21.79 6.74 28.18
CA GLN A 171 21.69 6.95 29.62
C GLN A 171 22.68 6.00 30.28
N THR A 172 23.79 6.54 30.78
CA THR A 172 24.67 5.76 31.66
C THR A 172 23.82 5.15 32.78
N PRO A 173 24.16 3.97 33.33
CA PRO A 173 23.42 3.41 34.46
C PRO A 173 23.23 4.43 35.59
N SER A 174 24.18 5.35 35.78
CA SER A 174 24.08 6.48 36.70
C SER A 174 23.02 7.52 36.35
N GLU A 175 22.83 7.86 35.08
CA GLU A 175 21.81 8.84 34.66
C GLU A 175 20.40 8.23 34.75
N ALA A 176 20.24 6.97 34.35
CA ALA A 176 18.98 6.24 34.55
C ALA A 176 18.65 6.09 36.05
N PHE A 177 19.63 5.79 36.91
CA PHE A 177 19.43 5.73 38.36
C PHE A 177 19.15 7.11 38.98
N ALA A 178 19.78 8.17 38.48
CA ALA A 178 19.54 9.54 38.94
C ALA A 178 18.12 10.02 38.60
N GLU A 179 17.59 9.60 37.45
CA GLU A 179 16.21 9.89 37.04
C GLU A 179 15.20 9.11 37.91
N ILE A 180 15.49 7.85 38.22
CA ILE A 180 14.72 7.02 39.18
C ILE A 180 14.73 7.63 40.59
N MET A 181 15.87 8.14 41.06
CA MET A 181 15.99 8.79 42.37
C MET A 181 15.28 10.15 42.44
N LYS A 182 15.17 10.87 41.32
CA LYS A 182 14.41 12.12 41.26
C LYS A 182 12.91 11.90 41.35
N ASN A 183 12.38 10.84 40.76
CA ASN A 183 10.94 10.53 40.76
C ASN A 183 10.66 9.03 41.03
N PRO A 184 10.91 8.54 42.26
CA PRO A 184 10.81 7.12 42.59
C PRO A 184 9.39 6.56 42.44
N GLN A 185 8.36 7.39 42.59
CA GLN A 185 6.97 6.95 42.45
C GLN A 185 6.56 6.63 41.01
N GLN A 186 7.10 7.36 40.02
CA GLN A 186 6.84 7.06 38.60
C GLN A 186 7.56 5.79 38.15
N ALA A 187 8.78 5.57 38.63
CA ALA A 187 9.53 4.35 38.35
C ALA A 187 8.83 3.10 38.91
N ILE A 188 8.29 3.19 40.14
CA ILE A 188 7.50 2.10 40.74
C ILE A 188 6.22 1.84 39.93
N GLN A 189 5.53 2.88 39.45
CA GLN A 189 4.35 2.71 38.58
C GLN A 189 4.69 1.98 37.27
N GLN A 190 5.81 2.31 36.64
CA GLN A 190 6.26 1.66 35.40
C GLN A 190 6.67 0.20 35.62
N LEU A 191 7.33 -0.11 36.75
CA LEU A 191 7.67 -1.49 37.13
C LEU A 191 6.44 -2.33 37.44
N MET A 192 5.41 -1.74 38.05
CA MET A 192 4.13 -2.40 38.23
C MET A 192 3.47 -2.69 36.88
N GLN A 193 3.49 -1.76 35.91
CA GLN A 193 2.94 -1.98 34.57
C GLN A 193 3.70 -3.04 33.76
N GLN A 194 5.04 -3.13 33.87
CA GLN A 194 5.82 -4.17 33.20
C GLN A 194 5.55 -5.57 33.77
N ASN A 195 5.37 -5.71 35.08
CA ASN A 195 5.07 -7.00 35.71
C ASN A 195 3.67 -7.54 35.39
N PHE A 196 2.74 -6.69 34.92
CA PHE A 196 1.42 -7.14 34.47
C PHE A 196 1.38 -7.65 33.00
N ASN A 197 2.46 -7.48 32.22
CA ASN A 197 2.51 -7.93 30.82
C ASN A 197 3.31 -9.23 30.58
N CYS A 198 3.81 -9.87 31.64
CA CYS A 198 4.53 -11.17 31.55
C CYS A 198 3.87 -12.28 32.41
N SER A 199 2.54 -12.32 32.49
CA SER A 199 1.81 -13.42 33.15
C SER A 199 0.49 -13.75 32.44
N GLY A 200 0.58 -14.11 31.16
CA GLY A 200 -0.58 -14.50 30.38
C GLY A 200 -0.28 -15.52 29.28
N ASP A 201 0.61 -16.50 29.53
CA ASP A 201 0.63 -17.76 28.78
C ASP A 201 1.38 -18.85 29.58
N SER A 202 0.64 -19.61 30.38
CA SER A 202 0.94 -21.03 30.61
C SER A 202 -0.27 -21.76 31.21
N LEU A 203 -0.70 -22.80 30.49
CA LEU A 203 -1.50 -23.95 30.92
C LEU A 203 -3.01 -23.75 31.15
N LYS A 204 -3.78 -24.06 30.10
CA LYS A 204 -4.68 -25.23 30.07
C LYS A 204 -4.85 -25.75 28.64
#